data_AF-A0A067CTR5-F1
#
_entry.id   AF-A0A067CTR5-F1
#
_cell.length_a   1.000
_cell.length_b   1.000
_cell.length_c   1.000
_cell.angle_alpha   90.00
_cell.angle_beta   90.00
_cell.angle_gamma   90.00
#
_symmetry.space_group_name_H-M   'P 1'
#
loop_
_entity.id
_entity.type
_entity.pdbx_description
1 polymer ?
#
loop_
_entity_poly.entity_id
_entity_poly.type
_entity_poly.pdbx_seq_one_letter_code
_entity_poly.pdbx_strand_id
1 'polypeptide(L)' 'MDPSCLCHYSYKTCYNVRDRKRNGDLHKLCAFHRFKANTSHRKHVLKRTSSFTPLPDLSPPTLDLETIQVLLSL' A
#
# COMPACT_ATOMS: atom_id res chain seq x y z
N MET A 1 13.58 23.59 -2.28
CA MET A 1 12.77 22.37 -2.44
C MET A 1 11.32 22.76 -2.43
N ASP A 2 10.54 22.31 -3.43
CA ASP A 2 9.10 22.51 -3.43
C ASP A 2 8.43 21.57 -2.39
N PRO A 3 7.62 22.10 -1.45
CA PRO A 3 7.03 21.30 -0.38
C PRO A 3 5.97 20.30 -0.86
N SER A 4 5.41 20.47 -2.07
CA SER A 4 4.43 19.53 -2.63
C SER A 4 5.06 18.18 -2.99
N CYS A 5 6.38 18.15 -3.19
CA CYS A 5 7.15 16.94 -3.48
C CYS A 5 7.47 16.11 -2.23
N LEU A 6 7.16 16.57 -1.02
CA LEU A 6 7.54 15.89 0.22
C LEU A 6 6.51 14.83 0.65
N CYS A 7 7.01 13.79 1.32
CA CYS A 7 6.23 12.66 1.81
C CYS A 7 5.10 13.09 2.76
N HIS A 8 3.88 12.64 2.49
CA HIS A 8 2.70 12.92 3.31
C HIS A 8 2.44 11.81 4.33
N TYR A 9 3.40 11.58 5.25
CA TYR A 9 3.27 10.57 6.29
C TYR A 9 2.48 11.12 7.49
N SER A 10 1.34 10.51 7.80
CA SER A 10 0.36 11.08 8.75
C SER A 10 0.81 11.08 10.22
N TYR A 11 1.76 10.20 10.61
CA TYR A 11 2.16 10.09 12.02
C TYR A 11 3.28 11.05 12.41
N LYS A 12 4.22 11.33 11.50
CA LYS A 12 5.38 12.19 11.75
C LYS A 12 5.78 12.92 10.48
N THR A 13 6.28 14.15 10.62
CA THR A 13 6.81 14.91 9.49
C THR A 13 7.97 14.16 8.82
N CYS A 14 7.91 14.04 7.50
CA CYS A 14 8.91 13.35 6.70
C CYS A 14 9.41 14.28 5.60
N TYR A 15 10.72 14.51 5.58
CA TYR A 15 11.37 15.40 4.60
C TYR A 15 11.89 14.67 3.36
N ASN A 16 11.61 13.36 3.25
CA ASN A 16 11.95 12.60 2.05
C ASN A 16 10.99 12.95 0.91
N VAL A 17 11.51 12.96 -0.31
CA VAL A 17 10.71 13.18 -1.53
C VAL A 17 9.76 12.00 -1.76
N ARG A 18 8.57 12.29 -2.28
CA ARG A 18 7.59 11.30 -2.73
C ARG A 18 8.20 10.43 -3.82
N ASP A 19 7.90 9.14 -3.74
CA ASP A 19 8.33 8.21 -4.77
C ASP A 19 7.49 8.38 -6.04
N ARG A 20 8.01 7.97 -7.19
CA ARG A 20 7.29 8.06 -8.48
C ARG A 20 6.67 6.73 -8.86
N LYS A 21 5.44 6.78 -9.35
CA LYS A 21 4.78 5.68 -10.04
C LYS A 21 5.42 5.44 -11.40
N ARG A 22 5.16 4.26 -11.97
CA ARG A 22 5.56 3.93 -13.35
C ARG A 22 4.89 4.83 -14.39
N ASN A 23 3.69 5.35 -14.11
CA ASN A 23 2.98 6.30 -14.97
C ASN A 23 3.53 7.75 -14.89
N GLY A 24 4.49 8.02 -14.00
CA GLY A 24 5.11 9.33 -13.84
C GLY A 24 4.57 10.18 -12.69
N ASP A 25 3.41 9.84 -12.12
CA ASP A 25 2.80 10.54 -10.98
C ASP A 25 3.56 10.28 -9.67
N LEU A 26 3.37 11.16 -8.69
CA LEU A 26 3.93 10.97 -7.35
C LEU A 26 3.00 10.13 -6.47
N HIS A 27 3.56 9.18 -5.74
CA HIS A 27 2.88 8.54 -4.62
C HIS A 27 2.65 9.54 -3.49
N LYS A 28 1.73 9.21 -2.57
CA LYS A 28 1.52 10.00 -1.35
C LYS A 28 2.71 9.94 -0.39
N LEU A 29 3.47 8.84 -0.42
CA LEU A 29 4.56 8.54 0.50
C LEU A 29 5.90 8.41 -0.22
N CYS A 30 7.00 8.63 0.50
CA CYS A 30 8.34 8.29 0.02
C CYS A 30 8.56 6.78 -0.04
N ALA A 31 9.60 6.34 -0.74
CA ALA A 31 9.93 4.92 -0.95
C ALA A 31 10.02 4.14 0.38
N PHE A 32 10.65 4.73 1.40
CA PHE A 32 10.78 4.13 2.72
C PHE A 32 9.41 3.86 3.38
N HIS A 33 8.52 4.84 3.39
CA HIS A 33 7.20 4.69 3.99
C HIS A 33 6.27 3.79 3.17
N ARG A 34 6.42 3.73 1.84
CA ARG A 34 5.71 2.75 1.00
C ARG A 34 6.10 1.32 1.37
N PHE A 35 7.40 1.05 1.52
CA PHE A 35 7.88 -0.28 1.91
C PHE A 35 7.34 -0.69 3.29
N LYS A 36 7.37 0.23 4.26
CA LYS A 36 6.84 -0.01 5.61
C LYS A 36 5.33 -0.28 5.60
N ALA A 37 4.56 0.53 4.86
CA ALA A 37 3.12 0.34 4.69
C ALA A 37 2.79 -1.03 4.07
N ASN A 38 3.51 -1.41 3.00
CA ASN A 38 3.35 -2.72 2.36
C ASN A 38 3.65 -3.86 3.32
N THR A 39 4.70 -3.74 4.13
CA THR A 39 5.05 -4.74 5.15
C THR A 39 3.95 -4.88 6.21
N SER A 40 3.42 -3.76 6.70
CA SER A 40 2.32 -3.74 7.67
C SER A 40 1.05 -4.35 7.09
N HIS A 41 0.73 -4.01 5.83
CA HIS A 41 -0.44 -4.53 5.14
C HIS A 41 -0.34 -6.05 4.97
N ARG A 42 0.81 -6.57 4.51
CA ARG A 42 1.05 -8.02 4.39
C ARG A 42 0.88 -8.75 5.72
N LYS A 43 1.42 -8.20 6.81
CA LYS A 43 1.23 -8.77 8.17
C LYS A 43 -0.23 -8.79 8.59
N HIS A 44 -0.98 -7.73 8.33
CA HIS A 44 -2.39 -7.64 8.65
C HIS A 44 -3.23 -8.66 7.85
N VAL A 45 -2.97 -8.79 6.54
CA VAL A 45 -3.62 -9.79 5.69
C VAL A 45 -3.30 -11.20 6.19
N LEU A 46 -2.02 -11.52 6.42
CA LEU A 46 -1.59 -12.84 6.90
C LEU A 46 -2.26 -13.21 8.24
N LYS A 47 -2.35 -12.25 9.17
CA LYS A 47 -3.04 -12.45 10.45
C LYS A 47 -4.52 -12.76 10.22
N ARG A 48 -5.19 -12.03 9.31
CA ARG A 48 -6.61 -12.22 9.01
C ARG A 48 -6.86 -13.57 8.31
N THR A 49 -5.96 -14.02 7.43
CA THR A 49 -6.06 -15.33 6.77
C THR A 49 -5.82 -16.49 7.72
N SER A 50 -4.89 -16.34 8.69
CA SER A 50 -4.67 -17.39 9.71
C SER A 50 -5.83 -17.54 10.70
N SER A 51 -6.60 -16.47 10.91
CA SER A 51 -7.79 -16.48 11.77
C SER A 51 -9.09 -16.78 11.00
N PHE A 52 -9.02 -16.97 9.69
CA PHE A 52 -10.20 -17.26 8.88
C PHE A 52 -10.44 -18.78 8.88
N THR A 53 -11.42 -19.24 9.67
CA THR A 53 -12.08 -20.52 9.39
C THR A 53 -12.81 -20.37 8.06
N PRO A 54 -12.49 -21.17 7.02
CA PRO A 54 -13.21 -21.07 5.76
C PRO A 54 -14.67 -21.46 6.01
N LEU A 55 -15.59 -20.51 5.89
CA LEU A 55 -16.98 -20.84 5.63
C LEU A 55 -17.01 -21.53 4.25
N PRO A 56 -17.68 -22.69 4.12
CA PRO A 56 -17.89 -23.27 2.80
C PRO A 56 -18.77 -22.27 2.02
N ASP A 57 -18.27 -21.84 0.86
CA ASP A 57 -18.97 -20.99 -0.10
C ASP A 57 -19.00 -19.46 0.14
N LEU A 58 -17.88 -18.87 0.59
CA LEU A 58 -17.50 -17.57 0.05
C LEU A 58 -16.03 -17.67 -0.32
N SER A 59 -15.77 -17.82 -1.62
CA SER A 59 -14.42 -17.68 -2.18
C SER A 59 -13.75 -16.48 -1.52
N PRO A 60 -12.52 -16.61 -0.96
CA PRO A 60 -11.77 -15.42 -0.57
C PRO A 60 -11.76 -14.50 -1.80
N PRO A 61 -11.91 -13.17 -1.66
CA PRO A 61 -11.56 -12.30 -2.76
C PRO A 61 -10.05 -12.54 -2.96
N THR A 62 -9.72 -13.50 -3.82
CA THR A 62 -8.45 -13.48 -4.54
C THR A 62 -8.45 -12.08 -5.07
N LEU A 63 -7.54 -11.25 -4.56
CA LEU A 63 -7.32 -9.92 -5.08
C LEU A 63 -7.03 -10.16 -6.56
N ASP A 64 -8.08 -10.03 -7.36
CA ASP A 64 -8.10 -10.34 -8.76
C ASP A 64 -7.05 -9.45 -9.40
N LEU A 65 -6.44 -9.94 -10.48
CA LEU A 65 -5.30 -9.23 -11.08
C LEU A 65 -5.69 -7.80 -11.46
N GLU A 66 -6.97 -7.56 -11.75
CA GLU A 66 -7.63 -6.25 -11.89
C GLU A 66 -7.57 -5.41 -10.59
N THR A 67 -8.00 -5.94 -9.44
CA THR A 67 -7.88 -5.25 -8.14
C THR A 67 -6.42 -5.01 -7.73
N ILE A 68 -5.50 -5.94 -8.00
CA ILE A 68 -4.05 -5.74 -7.80
C ILE A 68 -3.54 -4.64 -8.74
N GLN A 69 -3.99 -4.62 -9.99
CA GLN A 69 -3.62 -3.61 -10.98
C GLN A 69 -4.13 -2.23 -10.54
N VAL A 70 -5.34 -2.11 -10.01
CA VAL A 70 -5.90 -0.85 -9.48
C VAL A 70 -5.12 -0.37 -8.25
N LEU A 71 -4.75 -1.27 -7.33
CA LEU A 71 -3.97 -0.91 -6.13
C LEU A 71 -2.50 -0.57 -6.43
N LEU A 72 -1.91 -1.17 -7.45
CA LEU A 72 -0.55 -0.84 -7.91
C LEU A 72 -0.51 0.41 -8.81
N SER A 73 -1.66 0.85 -9.31
CA SER A 73 -1.83 2.09 -10.10
C SER A 73 -2.11 3.34 -9.25
N LEU A 74 -2.38 3.17 -7.95
CA LEU A 74 -2.62 4.25 -6.97
C LEU A 74 -1.37 4.69 -6.20
#